data_AF-A0AA35R139-F1
#
_entry.id   AF-A0AA35R139-F1
#
_cell.length_a   1.000
_cell.length_b   1.000
_cell.length_c   1.000
_cell.angle_alpha   90.00
_cell.angle_beta   90.00
_cell.angle_gamma   90.00
#
_symmetry.space_group_name_H-M   'P 1'
#
loop_
_entity.id
_entity.type
_entity.pdbx_description
1 polymer ?
#
loop_
_entity_poly.entity_id
_entity_poly.type
_entity_poly.pdbx_seq_one_letter_code
_entity_poly.pdbx_strand_id
1 'polypeptide(L)'
;MWKLALISLAVVLSTVQGHNLGVQSWNRMLAEIMQTAKSGTCEAGACFVRTEDNGIIGLKTGDDYIEGCTVYRCTQARVEVITINCPENIVCADNQKTIMYPGGCCVQCEAQKTDIGVFTEWEEWTQCTATCGGGRRARKRECIIDVSAGSVECTGTLLEAQDCNTQKCPVPCRWEYGEYEECSATCGDGIKLRFPKILQPPQNGGEPCPPFVEAGVSDEAPCNVIPCGVPCDWEWGEYGDCTVTCGGGTQTRVPRIITPAQHGGHCPQHVIDGVPETTTCNTATCPPTCPNPGENNCLINGVYKCIHDPDKDCIEGDNCELVYNPDQKDMDRDGVGDACDNCKFYSNPNQENSDDDETGNECDADDDNDGVVDQNDNCQTVSNMNQVNSDRDNFGDACDNCPRTVNNNQADVDKDGVGNACDNCRFYKNPEQNPSDPVTHGARCTTRPQRPIGMEEYEDEDDNMKSLAADILEKLMQFVLE
;
A
#
# COMPACT_ATOMS: atom_id res chain seq x y z
N MET A 1 10.25 -41.47 -52.68
CA MET A 1 10.85 -42.78 -52.42
C MET A 1 10.89 -42.97 -50.93
N TRP A 2 10.23 -44.04 -50.49
CA TRP A 2 10.55 -44.84 -49.31
C TRP A 2 10.53 -44.17 -47.93
N LYS A 3 9.91 -44.73 -46.90
CA LYS A 3 9.04 -45.91 -46.73
C LYS A 3 8.61 -45.86 -45.26
N LEU A 4 7.32 -46.17 -45.02
CA LEU A 4 6.83 -47.10 -43.99
C LEU A 4 7.25 -46.95 -42.52
N ALA A 5 6.25 -46.71 -41.66
CA ALA A 5 5.84 -47.62 -40.56
C ALA A 5 4.48 -47.15 -39.98
N LEU A 6 3.34 -47.79 -40.34
CA LEU A 6 2.51 -48.69 -39.49
C LEU A 6 1.79 -47.95 -38.33
N ILE A 7 0.48 -47.65 -38.31
CA ILE A 7 -0.76 -48.47 -38.45
C ILE A 7 -0.74 -49.78 -37.65
N SER A 8 -1.51 -49.80 -36.56
CA SER A 8 -2.14 -51.00 -35.95
C SER A 8 -3.28 -50.59 -35.01
N LEU A 9 -4.52 -50.54 -35.53
CA LEU A 9 -5.74 -51.19 -35.00
C LEU A 9 -6.97 -50.52 -35.64
N ALA A 10 -7.50 -51.14 -36.69
CA ALA A 10 -8.83 -50.87 -37.22
C ALA A 10 -9.64 -52.17 -37.18
N VAL A 11 -10.87 -52.03 -36.72
CA VAL A 11 -11.82 -53.06 -36.31
C VAL A 11 -12.43 -53.79 -37.52
N VAL A 12 -12.33 -55.11 -37.50
CA VAL A 12 -13.26 -56.18 -37.96
C VAL A 12 -14.56 -55.66 -38.63
N LEU A 13 -14.69 -55.71 -39.96
CA LEU A 13 -15.27 -56.79 -40.82
C LEU A 13 -16.72 -57.22 -40.49
N SER A 14 -17.68 -56.88 -41.38
CA SER A 14 -18.33 -57.86 -42.28
C SER A 14 -19.55 -57.30 -43.05
N THR A 15 -19.39 -57.05 -44.35
CA THR A 15 -20.47 -57.15 -45.35
C THR A 15 -19.93 -57.95 -46.52
N VAL A 16 -20.44 -59.17 -46.68
CA VAL A 16 -20.05 -60.15 -47.69
C VAL A 16 -20.86 -59.98 -48.97
N GLN A 17 -20.12 -60.15 -50.05
CA GLN A 17 -20.43 -60.22 -51.48
C GLN A 17 -21.73 -60.94 -51.90
N GLY A 18 -22.27 -60.53 -53.06
CA GLY A 18 -22.22 -61.43 -54.22
C GLY A 18 -23.51 -61.73 -54.99
N HIS A 19 -23.48 -61.31 -56.26
CA HIS A 19 -23.99 -62.02 -57.46
C HIS A 19 -25.50 -61.99 -57.83
N ASN A 20 -25.74 -61.25 -58.92
CA ASN A 20 -26.65 -61.55 -60.03
C ASN A 20 -26.97 -63.04 -60.19
N LEU A 21 -28.26 -63.36 -60.35
CA LEU A 21 -28.82 -64.22 -61.41
C LEU A 21 -30.34 -64.29 -61.26
N GLY A 22 -31.03 -63.35 -61.91
CA GLY A 22 -32.45 -63.49 -62.19
C GLY A 22 -32.67 -64.46 -63.35
N VAL A 23 -33.73 -65.27 -63.24
CA VAL A 23 -34.49 -65.83 -64.36
C VAL A 23 -33.76 -66.90 -65.20
N GLN A 24 -33.69 -68.15 -64.69
CA GLN A 24 -33.72 -69.38 -65.53
C GLN A 24 -33.82 -70.73 -64.75
N SER A 25 -34.39 -70.75 -63.53
CA SER A 25 -34.60 -71.99 -62.76
C SER A 25 -36.06 -72.21 -62.34
N TRP A 26 -37.00 -71.67 -63.11
CA TRP A 26 -38.45 -71.91 -62.93
C TRP A 26 -38.95 -73.19 -63.63
N ASN A 27 -38.11 -73.94 -64.37
CA ASN A 27 -38.58 -75.06 -65.21
C ASN A 27 -37.82 -76.40 -65.04
N ARG A 28 -37.16 -76.68 -63.91
CA ARG A 28 -36.45 -77.98 -63.73
C ARG A 28 -36.66 -78.73 -62.41
N MET A 29 -37.39 -78.18 -61.44
CA MET A 29 -37.66 -78.86 -60.15
C MET A 29 -39.11 -79.37 -60.02
N LEU A 30 -39.84 -79.45 -61.15
CA LEU A 30 -41.20 -79.97 -61.27
C LEU A 30 -41.32 -81.26 -62.11
N ALA A 31 -40.21 -81.93 -62.47
CA ALA A 31 -40.26 -82.99 -63.49
C ALA A 31 -39.52 -84.30 -63.16
N GLU A 32 -39.25 -84.59 -61.89
CA GLU A 32 -38.93 -85.95 -61.43
C GLU A 32 -39.62 -86.16 -60.05
N ILE A 33 -40.95 -86.21 -59.90
CA ILE A 33 -41.83 -87.32 -60.29
C ILE A 33 -41.03 -88.59 -60.60
N MET A 34 -41.02 -89.59 -59.74
CA MET A 34 -41.78 -90.84 -59.91
C MET A 34 -41.06 -91.83 -58.96
N GLN A 35 -41.64 -92.72 -58.18
CA GLN A 35 -42.98 -93.26 -58.05
C GLN A 35 -42.98 -94.09 -56.75
N THR A 36 -43.90 -93.74 -55.84
CA THR A 36 -44.73 -94.62 -54.99
C THR A 36 -44.22 -95.99 -54.55
N ALA A 37 -44.17 -96.21 -53.22
CA ALA A 37 -45.15 -97.08 -52.55
C ALA A 37 -45.14 -96.98 -51.00
N LYS A 38 -46.31 -96.65 -50.45
CA LYS A 38 -46.84 -96.98 -49.10
C LYS A 38 -46.17 -96.38 -47.85
N SER A 39 -46.37 -95.08 -47.66
CA SER A 39 -46.74 -94.41 -46.38
C SER A 39 -46.47 -92.93 -46.56
N GLY A 40 -47.49 -92.07 -46.42
CA GLY A 40 -47.33 -90.63 -46.61
C GLY A 40 -46.25 -90.05 -45.69
N THR A 41 -45.18 -89.53 -46.27
CA THR A 41 -44.12 -88.78 -45.59
C THR A 41 -44.15 -87.34 -46.07
N CYS A 42 -44.13 -86.39 -45.12
CA CYS A 42 -44.05 -84.95 -45.36
C CYS A 42 -42.59 -84.49 -45.43
N GLU A 43 -42.18 -83.80 -46.50
CA GLU A 43 -41.03 -82.90 -46.49
C GLU A 43 -41.51 -81.49 -46.88
N ALA A 44 -41.11 -80.49 -46.09
CA ALA A 44 -41.38 -79.05 -46.32
C ALA A 44 -42.87 -78.61 -46.41
N GLY A 45 -43.77 -79.24 -45.66
CA GLY A 45 -45.07 -78.63 -45.29
C GLY A 45 -46.17 -78.55 -46.36
N ALA A 46 -46.06 -79.29 -47.47
CA ALA A 46 -47.10 -79.38 -48.51
C ALA A 46 -47.68 -80.81 -48.61
N CYS A 47 -49.01 -80.95 -48.71
CA CYS A 47 -49.69 -82.25 -48.82
C CYS A 47 -50.20 -82.53 -50.25
N PHE A 48 -50.14 -83.79 -50.69
CA PHE A 48 -50.62 -84.23 -52.00
C PHE A 48 -51.39 -85.54 -51.89
N VAL A 49 -52.40 -85.73 -52.73
CA VAL A 49 -53.16 -87.00 -52.86
C VAL A 49 -53.16 -87.45 -54.32
N ARG A 50 -53.16 -88.77 -54.53
CA ARG A 50 -53.17 -89.37 -55.88
C ARG A 50 -54.57 -89.89 -56.18
N THR A 51 -55.14 -89.52 -57.32
CA THR A 51 -56.44 -90.03 -57.76
C THR A 51 -56.30 -91.37 -58.50
N GLU A 52 -57.40 -92.08 -58.70
CA GLU A 52 -57.42 -93.42 -59.32
C GLU A 52 -56.92 -93.41 -60.78
N ASP A 53 -57.01 -92.26 -61.48
CA ASP A 53 -56.50 -92.08 -62.86
C ASP A 53 -55.02 -91.66 -62.92
N ASN A 54 -54.28 -91.81 -61.82
CA ASN A 54 -52.87 -91.41 -61.66
C ASN A 54 -52.57 -89.89 -61.71
N GLY A 55 -53.58 -89.04 -61.56
CA GLY A 55 -53.41 -87.60 -61.32
C GLY A 55 -52.90 -87.32 -59.90
N ILE A 56 -52.13 -86.23 -59.72
CA ILE A 56 -51.73 -85.74 -58.40
C ILE A 56 -52.41 -84.40 -58.15
N ILE A 57 -53.14 -84.29 -57.04
CA ILE A 57 -53.77 -83.03 -56.61
C ILE A 57 -53.04 -82.53 -55.36
N GLY A 58 -52.55 -81.29 -55.43
CA GLY A 58 -51.98 -80.61 -54.28
C GLY A 58 -53.09 -80.04 -53.39
N LEU A 59 -53.03 -80.33 -52.10
CA LEU A 59 -53.96 -79.80 -51.11
C LEU A 59 -53.39 -78.52 -50.52
N LYS A 60 -54.24 -77.50 -50.34
CA LYS A 60 -53.87 -76.35 -49.51
C LYS A 60 -53.82 -76.78 -48.04
N THR A 61 -52.98 -76.11 -47.25
CA THR A 61 -52.93 -76.33 -45.79
C THR A 61 -54.29 -75.99 -45.16
N GLY A 62 -54.96 -76.98 -44.57
CA GLY A 62 -56.37 -76.92 -44.15
C GLY A 62 -57.22 -78.05 -44.73
N ASP A 63 -58.56 -77.88 -44.69
CA ASP A 63 -59.52 -78.81 -45.30
C ASP A 63 -59.75 -78.41 -46.76
N ASP A 64 -59.52 -79.33 -47.70
CA ASP A 64 -59.67 -79.08 -49.13
C ASP A 64 -60.60 -80.11 -49.78
N TYR A 65 -61.46 -79.64 -50.69
CA TYR A 65 -62.59 -80.40 -51.25
C TYR A 65 -62.26 -80.93 -52.65
N ILE A 66 -62.39 -82.25 -52.84
CA ILE A 66 -62.22 -82.89 -54.15
C ILE A 66 -63.42 -83.82 -54.37
N GLU A 67 -63.96 -83.83 -55.58
CA GLU A 67 -65.25 -84.39 -56.01
C GLU A 67 -65.78 -85.61 -55.22
N GLY A 68 -67.06 -85.57 -54.82
CA GLY A 68 -67.83 -86.76 -54.40
C GLY A 68 -67.75 -87.17 -52.92
N CYS A 69 -68.04 -86.24 -51.99
CA CYS A 69 -68.23 -86.48 -50.54
C CYS A 69 -67.03 -86.92 -49.68
N THR A 70 -65.80 -86.74 -50.15
CA THR A 70 -64.61 -87.02 -49.34
C THR A 70 -63.85 -85.71 -49.07
N VAL A 71 -63.63 -85.37 -47.79
CA VAL A 71 -62.83 -84.21 -47.39
C VAL A 71 -61.47 -84.70 -46.90
N TYR A 72 -60.41 -84.06 -47.37
CA TYR A 72 -59.05 -84.34 -46.89
C TYR A 72 -58.58 -83.18 -46.02
N ARG A 73 -58.07 -83.48 -44.82
CA ARG A 73 -57.45 -82.50 -43.93
C ARG A 73 -55.94 -82.62 -43.98
N CYS A 74 -55.26 -81.58 -44.49
CA CYS A 74 -53.81 -81.49 -44.50
C CYS A 74 -53.29 -80.77 -43.24
N THR A 75 -52.59 -81.49 -42.36
CA THR A 75 -51.86 -80.91 -41.23
C THR A 75 -50.35 -81.09 -41.42
N GLN A 76 -49.51 -80.32 -40.69
CA GLN A 76 -48.04 -80.32 -40.87
C GLN A 76 -47.36 -81.70 -40.77
N ALA A 77 -48.05 -82.76 -40.34
CA ALA A 77 -47.47 -84.08 -40.12
C ALA A 77 -48.24 -85.26 -40.75
N ARG A 78 -49.45 -85.09 -41.29
CA ARG A 78 -50.21 -86.15 -42.03
C ARG A 78 -51.47 -85.63 -42.74
N VAL A 79 -51.99 -86.42 -43.68
CA VAL A 79 -53.31 -86.24 -44.32
C VAL A 79 -54.33 -87.20 -43.69
N GLU A 80 -55.46 -86.68 -43.23
CA GLU A 80 -56.59 -87.46 -42.68
C GLU A 80 -57.80 -87.40 -43.63
N VAL A 81 -58.54 -88.51 -43.75
CA VAL A 81 -59.76 -88.60 -44.58
C VAL A 81 -60.99 -88.44 -43.69
N ILE A 82 -61.88 -87.52 -44.06
CA ILE A 82 -63.12 -87.20 -43.34
C ILE A 82 -64.31 -87.38 -44.29
N THR A 83 -65.30 -88.17 -43.89
CA THR A 83 -66.55 -88.37 -44.65
C THR A 83 -67.67 -87.51 -44.07
N ILE A 84 -68.42 -86.80 -44.93
CA ILE A 84 -69.52 -85.91 -44.51
C ILE A 84 -70.84 -86.70 -44.40
N ASN A 85 -71.47 -86.68 -43.22
CA ASN A 85 -72.86 -87.09 -43.00
C ASN A 85 -73.70 -85.86 -42.53
N CYS A 86 -74.79 -85.49 -43.20
CA CYS A 86 -75.69 -84.42 -42.70
C CYS A 86 -76.53 -84.96 -41.49
N PRO A 87 -76.84 -84.13 -40.47
CA PRO A 87 -77.64 -84.52 -39.30
C PRO A 87 -79.11 -84.80 -39.62
N GLU A 88 -79.79 -85.60 -38.77
CA GLU A 88 -81.23 -85.86 -38.87
C GLU A 88 -82.00 -84.52 -38.86
N ASN A 89 -82.84 -84.30 -39.88
CA ASN A 89 -83.71 -83.13 -40.11
C ASN A 89 -83.21 -82.04 -41.09
N ILE A 90 -82.18 -82.30 -41.90
CA ILE A 90 -81.87 -81.49 -43.10
C ILE A 90 -82.25 -82.27 -44.37
N VAL A 91 -82.95 -81.64 -45.31
CA VAL A 91 -83.34 -82.22 -46.61
C VAL A 91 -82.21 -81.99 -47.61
N CYS A 92 -81.75 -83.04 -48.28
CA CYS A 92 -80.73 -82.91 -49.33
C CYS A 92 -81.37 -82.40 -50.63
N ALA A 93 -80.62 -81.64 -51.42
CA ALA A 93 -81.12 -80.77 -52.51
C ALA A 93 -81.91 -81.44 -53.67
N ASP A 94 -82.17 -82.76 -53.63
CA ASP A 94 -82.96 -83.48 -54.65
C ASP A 94 -84.46 -83.66 -54.31
N ASN A 95 -84.90 -83.18 -53.13
CA ASN A 95 -86.30 -83.16 -52.71
C ASN A 95 -86.99 -84.54 -52.49
N GLN A 96 -86.26 -85.65 -52.32
CA GLN A 96 -86.83 -86.90 -51.81
C GLN A 96 -86.71 -87.04 -50.28
N LYS A 97 -87.84 -87.31 -49.62
CA LYS A 97 -87.92 -87.62 -48.17
C LYS A 97 -87.17 -88.91 -47.84
N THR A 98 -86.08 -88.77 -47.08
CA THR A 98 -85.44 -89.76 -46.19
C THR A 98 -85.83 -91.23 -46.38
N ILE A 99 -85.22 -91.89 -47.37
CA ILE A 99 -84.87 -93.32 -47.32
C ILE A 99 -83.47 -93.44 -47.96
N MET A 100 -82.41 -93.62 -47.17
CA MET A 100 -81.05 -93.86 -47.69
C MET A 100 -80.71 -95.36 -47.71
N TYR A 101 -80.12 -95.84 -48.81
CA TYR A 101 -79.39 -97.11 -48.85
C TYR A 101 -78.01 -96.93 -48.20
N PRO A 102 -77.38 -98.00 -47.68
CA PRO A 102 -76.12 -97.90 -46.92
C PRO A 102 -74.96 -97.43 -47.82
N GLY A 103 -74.32 -96.31 -47.45
CA GLY A 103 -73.12 -95.79 -48.12
C GLY A 103 -73.31 -94.53 -49.00
N GLY A 104 -74.50 -93.92 -49.01
CA GLY A 104 -74.72 -92.60 -49.62
C GLY A 104 -74.37 -91.42 -48.68
N CYS A 105 -73.99 -90.29 -49.25
CA CYS A 105 -73.62 -89.03 -48.57
C CYS A 105 -74.30 -87.84 -49.27
N CYS A 106 -74.55 -86.74 -48.55
CA CYS A 106 -75.17 -85.55 -49.15
C CYS A 106 -74.13 -84.56 -49.68
N VAL A 107 -74.34 -84.10 -50.91
CA VAL A 107 -73.37 -83.31 -51.69
C VAL A 107 -73.37 -81.81 -51.36
N GLN A 108 -74.43 -81.29 -50.72
CA GLN A 108 -74.49 -79.91 -50.22
C GLN A 108 -75.67 -79.77 -49.24
N CYS A 109 -75.44 -79.37 -47.98
CA CYS A 109 -76.51 -79.01 -47.05
C CYS A 109 -76.70 -77.46 -47.14
N GLU A 110 -77.79 -76.94 -47.72
CA GLU A 110 -78.06 -75.48 -47.82
C GLU A 110 -78.97 -74.99 -46.69
N ALA A 111 -78.54 -73.92 -46.00
CA ALA A 111 -79.38 -73.14 -45.08
C ALA A 111 -79.45 -71.68 -45.57
N GLN A 112 -80.66 -71.15 -45.69
CA GLN A 112 -80.94 -69.78 -46.15
C GLN A 112 -80.94 -68.73 -45.03
N LYS A 113 -80.48 -67.52 -45.41
CA LYS A 113 -80.70 -66.16 -44.87
C LYS A 113 -80.09 -65.78 -43.51
N THR A 114 -79.23 -64.74 -43.54
CA THR A 114 -78.53 -64.10 -42.40
C THR A 114 -79.07 -62.71 -42.08
N ASP A 115 -79.30 -62.43 -40.79
CA ASP A 115 -79.43 -61.09 -40.17
C ASP A 115 -78.12 -60.72 -39.42
N ILE A 116 -77.86 -59.42 -39.22
CA ILE A 116 -76.57 -58.81 -38.77
C ILE A 116 -76.58 -58.50 -37.25
N GLY A 117 -75.49 -58.78 -36.52
CA GLY A 117 -75.31 -58.43 -35.09
C GLY A 117 -74.90 -56.96 -34.84
N VAL A 118 -75.22 -56.41 -33.66
CA VAL A 118 -75.06 -54.97 -33.33
C VAL A 118 -74.05 -54.76 -32.18
N PHE A 119 -73.08 -53.86 -32.37
CA PHE A 119 -72.14 -53.44 -31.32
C PHE A 119 -72.81 -52.51 -30.29
N THR A 120 -72.39 -52.58 -29.03
CA THR A 120 -72.70 -51.52 -28.06
C THR A 120 -72.04 -50.20 -28.45
N GLU A 121 -72.54 -49.10 -27.87
CA GLU A 121 -71.78 -47.86 -27.82
C GLU A 121 -70.43 -48.11 -27.13
N TRP A 122 -69.43 -47.34 -27.53
CA TRP A 122 -68.12 -47.39 -26.89
C TRP A 122 -68.20 -46.88 -25.45
N GLU A 123 -67.42 -47.51 -24.55
CA GLU A 123 -67.17 -46.93 -23.24
C GLU A 123 -66.38 -45.62 -23.35
N GLU A 124 -66.39 -44.86 -22.25
CA GLU A 124 -65.54 -43.68 -22.10
C GLU A 124 -64.05 -44.06 -22.20
N TRP A 125 -63.28 -43.16 -22.80
CA TRP A 125 -61.84 -43.35 -22.87
C TRP A 125 -61.20 -43.40 -21.48
N THR A 126 -60.22 -44.29 -21.28
CA THR A 126 -59.37 -44.23 -20.09
C THR A 126 -58.63 -42.90 -20.00
N GLN A 127 -58.21 -42.53 -18.78
CA GLN A 127 -57.21 -41.48 -18.59
C GLN A 127 -55.98 -41.78 -19.44
N CYS A 128 -55.39 -40.74 -20.03
CA CYS A 128 -54.18 -40.90 -20.83
C CYS A 128 -53.03 -41.37 -19.93
N THR A 129 -52.21 -42.32 -20.41
CA THR A 129 -51.07 -42.85 -19.61
C THR A 129 -49.99 -41.82 -19.30
N ALA A 130 -49.96 -40.71 -20.02
CA ALA A 130 -49.03 -39.61 -19.81
C ALA A 130 -49.78 -38.28 -19.90
N THR A 131 -49.37 -37.28 -19.12
CA THR A 131 -49.95 -35.92 -19.15
C THR A 131 -49.33 -35.04 -20.24
N CYS A 132 -48.17 -35.42 -20.76
CA CYS A 132 -47.45 -34.79 -21.88
C CYS A 132 -46.43 -35.78 -22.45
N GLY A 133 -45.82 -35.47 -23.60
CA GLY A 133 -44.76 -36.27 -24.23
C GLY A 133 -45.25 -37.49 -25.00
N GLY A 134 -46.56 -37.64 -25.16
CA GLY A 134 -47.20 -38.79 -25.81
C GLY A 134 -47.56 -39.88 -24.80
N GLY A 135 -48.84 -40.21 -24.73
CA GLY A 135 -49.40 -41.35 -24.01
C GLY A 135 -50.44 -42.06 -24.86
N ARG A 136 -51.00 -43.14 -24.32
CA ARG A 136 -52.11 -43.86 -24.96
C ARG A 136 -53.32 -43.87 -24.05
N ARG A 137 -54.50 -43.86 -24.66
CA ARG A 137 -55.78 -44.13 -23.99
C ARG A 137 -56.49 -45.22 -24.78
N ALA A 138 -57.29 -46.02 -24.08
CA ALA A 138 -58.05 -47.08 -24.69
C ALA A 138 -59.53 -46.97 -24.31
N ARG A 139 -60.41 -47.51 -25.15
CA ARG A 139 -61.81 -47.75 -24.83
C ARG A 139 -62.23 -49.10 -25.39
N LYS A 140 -63.24 -49.71 -24.77
CA LYS A 140 -63.79 -51.00 -25.19
C LYS A 140 -65.28 -50.89 -25.51
N ARG A 141 -65.76 -51.81 -26.33
CA ARG A 141 -67.19 -52.04 -26.62
C ARG A 141 -67.45 -53.53 -26.67
N GLU A 142 -68.69 -53.92 -26.49
CA GLU A 142 -69.09 -55.32 -26.53
C GLU A 142 -69.96 -55.59 -27.76
N CYS A 143 -69.91 -56.83 -28.26
CA CYS A 143 -70.78 -57.30 -29.34
C CYS A 143 -71.98 -57.99 -28.70
N ILE A 144 -73.18 -57.44 -28.89
CA ILE A 144 -74.40 -58.10 -28.40
C ILE A 144 -74.91 -59.04 -29.49
N ILE A 145 -74.97 -60.32 -29.14
CA ILE A 145 -75.47 -61.40 -29.99
C ILE A 145 -76.79 -61.89 -29.40
N ASP A 146 -77.87 -61.85 -30.19
CA ASP A 146 -79.14 -62.46 -29.79
C ASP A 146 -79.05 -63.98 -30.00
N VAL A 147 -79.07 -64.76 -28.91
CA VAL A 147 -78.78 -66.21 -28.87
C VAL A 147 -79.91 -67.11 -29.39
N SER A 148 -80.80 -66.56 -30.20
CA SER A 148 -81.94 -67.26 -30.78
C SER A 148 -81.68 -67.86 -32.18
N ALA A 149 -80.49 -67.65 -32.76
CA ALA A 149 -80.08 -68.19 -34.06
C ALA A 149 -78.55 -68.40 -34.08
N GLY A 150 -78.06 -69.28 -34.95
CA GLY A 150 -76.66 -69.75 -35.01
C GLY A 150 -75.57 -68.67 -35.08
N SER A 151 -74.33 -69.09 -34.84
CA SER A 151 -73.12 -68.27 -34.64
C SER A 151 -73.08 -66.95 -35.41
N VAL A 152 -73.34 -65.86 -34.70
CA VAL A 152 -73.21 -64.48 -35.17
C VAL A 152 -71.78 -64.02 -34.94
N GLU A 153 -71.14 -63.40 -35.95
CA GLU A 153 -69.81 -62.77 -35.79
C GLU A 153 -69.91 -61.26 -36.01
N CYS A 154 -69.55 -60.47 -34.99
CA CYS A 154 -69.34 -59.04 -35.15
C CYS A 154 -67.98 -58.79 -35.83
N THR A 155 -67.98 -58.20 -37.03
CA THR A 155 -66.74 -57.86 -37.75
C THR A 155 -66.28 -56.45 -37.38
N GLY A 156 -65.32 -56.36 -36.44
CA GLY A 156 -64.73 -55.10 -35.98
C GLY A 156 -63.93 -55.28 -34.68
N THR A 157 -63.12 -54.29 -34.30
CA THR A 157 -62.32 -54.39 -33.07
C THR A 157 -63.19 -54.12 -31.82
N LEU A 158 -62.94 -54.90 -30.76
CA LEU A 158 -63.56 -54.74 -29.43
C LEU A 158 -62.79 -53.75 -28.54
N LEU A 159 -61.56 -53.42 -28.94
CA LEU A 159 -60.68 -52.49 -28.26
C LEU A 159 -60.13 -51.48 -29.27
N GLU A 160 -60.21 -50.21 -28.92
CA GLU A 160 -59.64 -49.12 -29.69
C GLU A 160 -58.62 -48.38 -28.81
N ALA A 161 -57.44 -48.12 -29.34
CA ALA A 161 -56.40 -47.36 -28.68
C ALA A 161 -56.04 -46.15 -29.53
N GLN A 162 -55.88 -45.00 -28.88
CA GLN A 162 -55.51 -43.75 -29.53
C GLN A 162 -54.36 -43.09 -28.76
N ASP A 163 -53.48 -42.43 -29.50
CA ASP A 163 -52.48 -41.55 -28.90
C ASP A 163 -53.17 -40.30 -28.32
N CYS A 164 -52.73 -39.90 -27.15
CA CYS A 164 -53.22 -38.74 -26.42
C CYS A 164 -52.05 -37.96 -25.81
N ASN A 165 -52.31 -36.70 -25.45
CA ASN A 165 -51.34 -35.82 -24.83
C ASN A 165 -49.97 -35.75 -25.55
N THR A 166 -50.02 -35.54 -26.88
CA THR A 166 -48.84 -35.49 -27.77
C THR A 166 -48.06 -34.17 -27.68
N GLN A 167 -48.53 -33.20 -26.90
CA GLN A 167 -47.79 -31.97 -26.60
C GLN A 167 -46.47 -32.29 -25.91
N LYS A 168 -45.42 -31.52 -26.23
CA LYS A 168 -44.12 -31.63 -25.55
C LYS A 168 -44.26 -31.31 -24.06
N CYS A 169 -43.52 -32.02 -23.22
CA CYS A 169 -43.57 -31.80 -21.77
C CYS A 169 -42.97 -30.46 -21.35
N PRO A 170 -43.51 -29.83 -20.27
CA PRO A 170 -42.91 -28.66 -19.65
C PRO A 170 -41.47 -28.94 -19.25
N VAL A 171 -40.56 -28.07 -19.67
CA VAL A 171 -39.14 -28.10 -19.28
C VAL A 171 -38.87 -26.84 -18.48
N PRO A 172 -38.56 -26.94 -17.18
CA PRO A 172 -38.32 -25.76 -16.35
C PRO A 172 -37.00 -25.09 -16.71
N CYS A 173 -36.89 -23.81 -16.36
CA CYS A 173 -35.61 -23.11 -16.46
C CYS A 173 -34.53 -23.77 -15.57
N ARG A 174 -33.32 -23.92 -16.10
CA ARG A 174 -32.13 -24.29 -15.34
C ARG A 174 -31.06 -23.21 -15.49
N TRP A 175 -30.45 -22.82 -14.37
CA TRP A 175 -29.45 -21.76 -14.31
C TRP A 175 -28.37 -22.08 -13.25
N GLU A 176 -27.23 -21.41 -13.33
CA GLU A 176 -26.14 -21.45 -12.34
C GLU A 176 -25.42 -20.10 -12.31
N TYR A 177 -24.61 -19.83 -11.29
CA TYR A 177 -23.72 -18.66 -11.32
C TYR A 177 -22.45 -18.95 -12.13
N GLY A 178 -21.98 -17.96 -12.89
CA GLY A 178 -20.63 -17.98 -13.46
C GLY A 178 -19.54 -17.79 -12.39
N GLU A 179 -18.29 -17.77 -12.85
CA GLU A 179 -17.15 -17.42 -12.01
C GLU A 179 -17.22 -15.96 -11.56
N TYR A 180 -16.57 -15.66 -10.44
CA TYR A 180 -16.38 -14.27 -10.02
C TYR A 180 -15.44 -13.55 -11.00
N GLU A 181 -15.78 -12.31 -11.32
CA GLU A 181 -14.89 -11.36 -11.99
C GLU A 181 -13.70 -10.99 -11.09
N GLU A 182 -12.73 -10.27 -11.68
CA GLU A 182 -11.64 -9.69 -10.92
C GLU A 182 -12.17 -8.73 -9.85
N CYS A 183 -11.48 -8.68 -8.72
CA CYS A 183 -11.86 -7.80 -7.62
C CYS A 183 -11.79 -6.33 -8.06
N SER A 184 -12.79 -5.53 -7.70
CA SER A 184 -12.84 -4.11 -8.06
C SER A 184 -11.67 -3.27 -7.52
N ALA A 185 -10.98 -3.77 -6.50
CA ALA A 185 -9.81 -3.14 -5.91
C ALA A 185 -8.74 -4.20 -5.61
N THR A 186 -7.46 -3.81 -5.73
CA THR A 186 -6.32 -4.68 -5.38
C THR A 186 -5.98 -4.66 -3.88
N CYS A 187 -6.52 -3.68 -3.15
CA CYS A 187 -6.41 -3.51 -1.70
C CYS A 187 -7.67 -2.78 -1.18
N GLY A 188 -7.92 -2.83 0.13
CA GLY A 188 -9.06 -2.21 0.80
C GLY A 188 -10.33 -3.06 0.72
N ASP A 189 -11.50 -2.44 0.81
CA ASP A 189 -12.78 -3.16 0.80
C ASP A 189 -13.31 -3.34 -0.63
N GLY A 190 -12.57 -4.11 -1.43
CA GLY A 190 -12.98 -4.47 -2.79
C GLY A 190 -14.22 -5.37 -2.81
N ILE A 191 -14.93 -5.35 -3.94
CA ILE A 191 -16.07 -6.23 -4.23
C ILE A 191 -15.82 -6.97 -5.53
N LYS A 192 -16.16 -8.24 -5.57
CA LYS A 192 -16.17 -9.06 -6.78
C LYS A 192 -17.59 -9.49 -7.11
N LEU A 193 -17.90 -9.51 -8.38
CA LEU A 193 -19.22 -9.79 -8.92
C LEU A 193 -19.22 -11.13 -9.65
N ARG A 194 -20.31 -11.87 -9.58
CA ARG A 194 -20.58 -12.98 -10.50
C ARG A 194 -22.01 -12.89 -11.01
N PHE A 195 -22.23 -13.34 -12.23
CA PHE A 195 -23.52 -13.21 -12.90
C PHE A 195 -24.19 -14.57 -13.09
N PRO A 196 -25.53 -14.66 -12.90
CA PRO A 196 -26.25 -15.89 -13.18
C PRO A 196 -26.34 -16.14 -14.69
N LYS A 197 -26.18 -17.40 -15.09
CA LYS A 197 -26.23 -17.87 -16.48
C LYS A 197 -27.35 -18.88 -16.64
N ILE A 198 -28.23 -18.63 -17.61
CA ILE A 198 -29.27 -19.58 -18.01
C ILE A 198 -28.62 -20.69 -18.84
N LEU A 199 -28.67 -21.92 -18.32
CA LEU A 199 -28.19 -23.11 -19.01
C LEU A 199 -29.26 -23.70 -19.93
N GLN A 200 -30.52 -23.59 -19.50
CA GLN A 200 -31.68 -24.08 -20.24
C GLN A 200 -32.85 -23.11 -20.02
N PRO A 201 -33.35 -22.45 -21.09
CA PRO A 201 -34.55 -21.61 -20.98
C PRO A 201 -35.80 -22.49 -20.78
N PRO A 202 -36.87 -21.94 -20.17
CA PRO A 202 -38.13 -22.66 -20.01
C PRO A 202 -38.73 -23.00 -21.38
N GLN A 203 -39.22 -24.23 -21.55
CA GLN A 203 -39.87 -24.69 -22.77
C GLN A 203 -41.22 -25.33 -22.47
N ASN A 204 -42.15 -25.26 -23.42
CA ASN A 204 -43.45 -25.94 -23.37
C ASN A 204 -44.26 -25.66 -22.09
N GLY A 205 -44.21 -24.43 -21.57
CA GLY A 205 -44.92 -24.03 -20.35
C GLY A 205 -44.27 -24.47 -19.05
N GLY A 206 -42.96 -24.77 -19.05
CA GLY A 206 -42.20 -24.99 -17.81
C GLY A 206 -41.99 -23.71 -17.00
N GLU A 207 -41.70 -23.88 -15.71
CA GLU A 207 -41.48 -22.78 -14.77
C GLU A 207 -40.41 -21.79 -15.27
N PRO A 208 -40.69 -20.48 -15.24
CA PRO A 208 -39.76 -19.45 -15.70
C PRO A 208 -38.53 -19.36 -14.79
N CYS A 209 -37.46 -18.73 -15.28
CA CYS A 209 -36.31 -18.45 -14.44
C CYS A 209 -36.69 -17.43 -13.36
N PRO A 210 -36.07 -17.45 -12.17
CA PRO A 210 -36.28 -16.41 -11.19
C PRO A 210 -36.02 -15.00 -11.78
N PRO A 211 -36.79 -13.96 -11.43
CA PRO A 211 -36.67 -12.63 -12.04
C PRO A 211 -35.26 -12.02 -11.97
N PHE A 212 -34.51 -12.29 -10.91
CA PHE A 212 -33.13 -11.80 -10.77
C PHE A 212 -32.17 -12.46 -11.78
N VAL A 213 -32.44 -13.71 -12.19
CA VAL A 213 -31.67 -14.42 -13.21
C VAL A 213 -31.97 -13.84 -14.59
N GLU A 214 -33.24 -13.55 -14.88
CA GLU A 214 -33.66 -12.93 -16.15
C GLU A 214 -33.16 -11.49 -16.27
N ALA A 215 -33.12 -10.76 -15.14
CA ALA A 215 -32.57 -9.41 -15.07
C ALA A 215 -31.02 -9.38 -14.98
N GLY A 216 -30.35 -10.54 -14.93
CA GLY A 216 -28.89 -10.63 -14.87
C GLY A 216 -28.30 -9.97 -13.62
N VAL A 217 -29.02 -9.99 -12.49
CA VAL A 217 -28.58 -9.35 -11.24
C VAL A 217 -27.38 -10.09 -10.69
N SER A 218 -26.28 -9.36 -10.48
CA SER A 218 -25.04 -9.89 -9.92
C SER A 218 -25.20 -10.31 -8.47
N ASP A 219 -24.42 -11.31 -8.09
CA ASP A 219 -24.14 -11.64 -6.69
C ASP A 219 -22.79 -11.03 -6.30
N GLU A 220 -22.76 -10.30 -5.18
CA GLU A 220 -21.59 -9.54 -4.72
C GLU A 220 -20.94 -10.23 -3.52
N ALA A 221 -19.60 -10.27 -3.48
CA ALA A 221 -18.86 -10.74 -2.34
C ALA A 221 -17.65 -9.84 -2.06
N PRO A 222 -17.27 -9.63 -0.78
CA PRO A 222 -16.07 -8.86 -0.44
C PRO A 222 -14.80 -9.59 -0.90
N CYS A 223 -13.81 -8.81 -1.33
CA CYS A 223 -12.49 -9.29 -1.74
C CYS A 223 -11.38 -8.27 -1.43
N ASN A 224 -10.15 -8.75 -1.35
CA ASN A 224 -8.93 -7.94 -1.16
C ASN A 224 -8.92 -6.98 0.05
N VAL A 225 -9.47 -7.42 1.20
CA VAL A 225 -9.53 -6.70 2.50
C VAL A 225 -8.19 -6.30 3.14
N ILE A 226 -7.09 -6.42 2.41
CA ILE A 226 -5.77 -5.98 2.85
C ILE A 226 -5.73 -4.45 2.75
N PRO A 227 -5.42 -3.71 3.82
CA PRO A 227 -5.37 -2.25 3.77
C PRO A 227 -4.47 -1.74 2.65
N CYS A 228 -4.91 -0.69 1.95
CA CYS A 228 -4.11 -0.07 0.90
C CYS A 228 -2.89 0.68 1.48
N GLY A 229 -1.86 0.81 0.65
CA GLY A 229 -0.67 1.58 0.98
C GLY A 229 -1.03 3.02 1.32
N VAL A 230 -0.72 3.43 2.55
CA VAL A 230 -0.88 4.80 3.02
C VAL A 230 0.50 5.47 2.90
N PRO A 231 0.63 6.52 2.06
CA PRO A 231 1.89 7.25 1.94
C PRO A 231 2.24 7.92 3.28
N CYS A 232 3.50 8.26 3.47
CA CYS A 232 3.88 8.99 4.68
C CYS A 232 3.42 10.44 4.63
N ASP A 233 3.15 10.99 5.81
CA ASP A 233 2.98 12.43 6.00
C ASP A 233 4.31 13.05 6.39
N TRP A 234 4.64 14.19 5.80
CA TRP A 234 5.90 14.89 6.02
C TRP A 234 5.71 16.41 5.94
N GLU A 235 6.63 17.15 6.53
CA GLU A 235 6.68 18.61 6.47
C GLU A 235 8.13 19.09 6.41
N TRP A 236 8.34 20.38 6.16
CA TRP A 236 9.66 20.98 6.29
C TRP A 236 10.00 21.23 7.77
N GLY A 237 11.24 20.94 8.17
CA GLY A 237 11.79 21.43 9.42
C GLY A 237 11.96 22.96 9.42
N GLU A 238 12.40 23.49 10.55
CA GLU A 238 12.78 24.91 10.63
C GLU A 238 14.06 25.17 9.83
N TYR A 239 14.22 26.41 9.35
CA TYR A 239 15.50 26.85 8.81
C TYR A 239 16.54 26.86 9.95
N GLY A 240 17.71 26.29 9.69
CA GLY A 240 18.87 26.49 10.54
C GLY A 240 19.38 27.92 10.48
N ASP A 241 20.43 28.20 11.25
CA ASP A 241 21.04 29.53 11.28
C ASP A 241 21.53 29.95 9.90
N CYS A 242 21.39 31.25 9.62
CA CYS A 242 21.97 31.83 8.42
C CYS A 242 23.49 31.75 8.45
N THR A 243 24.13 31.44 7.32
CA THR A 243 25.60 31.33 7.23
C THR A 243 26.36 32.60 7.60
N VAL A 244 25.71 33.77 7.52
CA VAL A 244 26.26 35.07 7.90
C VAL A 244 25.19 35.91 8.58
N THR A 245 25.57 36.85 9.44
CA THR A 245 24.64 37.75 10.15
C THR A 245 24.22 38.97 9.33
N CYS A 246 24.93 39.26 8.24
CA CYS A 246 24.65 40.36 7.31
C CYS A 246 25.32 40.06 5.96
N GLY A 247 25.05 40.87 4.93
CA GLY A 247 25.72 40.81 3.63
C GLY A 247 25.20 39.74 2.67
N GLY A 248 24.12 39.04 3.04
CA GLY A 248 23.51 37.98 2.25
C GLY A 248 24.14 36.62 2.51
N GLY A 249 23.48 35.81 3.33
CA GLY A 249 23.81 34.41 3.60
C GLY A 249 22.82 33.44 3.00
N THR A 250 23.05 32.16 3.29
CA THR A 250 22.10 31.09 3.00
C THR A 250 21.71 30.38 4.29
N GLN A 251 20.48 29.91 4.36
CA GLN A 251 19.99 29.05 5.43
C GLN A 251 19.30 27.84 4.80
N THR A 252 19.41 26.69 5.46
CA THR A 252 18.90 25.41 4.96
C THR A 252 17.90 24.80 5.93
N ARG A 253 16.92 24.08 5.39
CA ARG A 253 16.02 23.22 6.16
C ARG A 253 15.89 21.87 5.49
N VAL A 254 15.64 20.84 6.28
CA VAL A 254 15.46 19.46 5.79
C VAL A 254 14.01 19.01 6.00
N PRO A 255 13.45 18.19 5.10
CA PRO A 255 12.12 17.62 5.29
C PRO A 255 12.15 16.57 6.41
N ARG A 256 11.06 16.46 7.17
CA ARG A 256 10.88 15.49 8.27
C ARG A 256 9.61 14.68 8.06
N ILE A 257 9.71 13.37 8.29
CA ILE A 257 8.55 12.47 8.27
C ILE A 257 7.81 12.63 9.61
N ILE A 258 6.53 12.97 9.55
CA ILE A 258 5.65 13.09 10.71
C ILE A 258 5.01 11.73 11.02
N THR A 259 4.50 11.06 9.99
CA THR A 259 3.88 9.75 10.10
C THR A 259 4.50 8.83 9.06
N PRO A 260 5.13 7.70 9.45
CA PRO A 260 5.74 6.78 8.49
C PRO A 260 4.69 6.13 7.59
N ALA A 261 5.10 5.76 6.38
CA ALA A 261 4.21 5.09 5.42
C ALA A 261 3.75 3.73 5.97
N GLN A 262 2.49 3.38 5.71
CA GLN A 262 1.87 2.14 6.19
C GLN A 262 1.42 1.27 5.03
N HIS A 263 1.27 -0.03 5.28
CA HIS A 263 0.66 -0.99 4.33
C HIS A 263 1.30 -1.00 2.93
N GLY A 264 2.62 -0.77 2.83
CA GLY A 264 3.34 -0.71 1.56
C GLY A 264 3.24 0.63 0.81
N GLY A 265 2.75 1.69 1.47
CA GLY A 265 2.88 3.05 0.96
C GLY A 265 4.34 3.51 0.91
N HIS A 266 4.59 4.58 0.16
CA HIS A 266 5.93 5.14 -0.03
C HIS A 266 5.98 6.63 0.36
N CYS A 267 7.16 7.08 0.77
CA CYS A 267 7.47 8.50 0.89
C CYS A 267 8.03 9.04 -0.43
N PRO A 268 7.87 10.35 -0.73
CA PRO A 268 8.62 10.98 -1.80
C PRO A 268 10.14 10.81 -1.60
N GLN A 269 10.87 10.51 -2.67
CA GLN A 269 12.30 10.17 -2.57
C GLN A 269 13.15 11.28 -1.95
N HIS A 270 12.88 12.54 -2.29
CA HIS A 270 13.60 13.70 -1.72
C HIS A 270 13.41 13.85 -0.20
N VAL A 271 12.32 13.31 0.36
CA VAL A 271 12.07 13.28 1.80
C VAL A 271 12.89 12.17 2.46
N ILE A 272 12.96 10.99 1.82
CA ILE A 272 13.78 9.86 2.29
C ILE A 272 15.27 10.22 2.28
N ASP A 273 15.72 10.85 1.19
CA ASP A 273 17.11 11.26 1.00
C ASP A 273 17.48 12.51 1.83
N GLY A 274 16.50 13.12 2.52
CA GLY A 274 16.70 14.29 3.35
C GLY A 274 17.25 15.49 2.56
N VAL A 275 16.83 15.66 1.30
CA VAL A 275 17.37 16.69 0.42
C VAL A 275 17.03 18.07 0.99
N PRO A 276 18.03 18.89 1.38
CA PRO A 276 17.78 20.17 2.00
C PRO A 276 17.27 21.20 0.99
N GLU A 277 16.41 22.11 1.46
CA GLU A 277 16.03 23.32 0.75
C GLU A 277 16.85 24.50 1.29
N THR A 278 17.47 25.26 0.40
CA THR A 278 18.28 26.43 0.72
C THR A 278 17.57 27.70 0.29
N THR A 279 17.58 28.74 1.14
CA THR A 279 17.11 30.08 0.77
C THR A 279 18.10 31.16 1.23
N THR A 280 17.95 32.38 0.72
CA THR A 280 18.77 33.53 1.13
C THR A 280 18.25 34.14 2.43
N CYS A 281 19.17 34.65 3.24
CA CYS A 281 18.90 35.28 4.53
C CYS A 281 19.87 36.44 4.77
N ASN A 282 19.56 37.30 5.74
CA ASN A 282 20.43 38.40 6.19
C ASN A 282 21.01 39.28 5.08
N THR A 283 20.14 39.75 4.17
CA THR A 283 20.52 40.55 2.98
C THR A 283 20.86 42.02 3.26
N ALA A 284 20.72 42.46 4.51
CA ALA A 284 21.14 43.81 4.92
C ALA A 284 22.65 43.97 4.74
N THR A 285 23.11 45.12 4.24
CA THR A 285 24.53 45.42 4.11
C THR A 285 25.23 45.32 5.46
N CYS A 286 26.37 44.63 5.50
CA CYS A 286 27.18 44.56 6.71
C CYS A 286 27.66 45.95 7.15
N PRO A 287 27.83 46.16 8.47
CA PRO A 287 28.54 47.34 8.97
C PRO A 287 29.95 47.37 8.36
N PRO A 288 30.44 48.54 7.91
CA PRO A 288 31.84 48.67 7.51
C PRO A 288 32.78 48.26 8.65
N THR A 289 33.91 47.63 8.31
CA THR A 289 34.99 47.36 9.27
C THR A 289 35.70 48.65 9.62
N CYS A 290 35.93 48.90 10.91
CA CYS A 290 36.67 50.08 11.34
C CYS A 290 38.18 49.93 11.06
N PRO A 291 38.84 51.01 10.61
CA PRO A 291 40.24 50.97 10.21
C PRO A 291 41.21 50.82 11.38
N ASN A 292 40.84 51.27 12.59
CA ASN A 292 41.72 51.27 13.76
C ASN A 292 41.32 50.19 14.79
N PRO A 293 42.30 49.56 15.48
CA PRO A 293 42.03 48.67 16.62
C PRO A 293 41.36 49.43 17.78
N GLY A 294 40.37 48.81 18.43
CA GLY A 294 39.62 49.42 19.53
C GLY A 294 38.42 50.25 19.09
N GLU A 295 38.26 50.52 17.79
CA GLU A 295 37.04 51.13 17.27
C GLU A 295 35.95 50.08 17.03
N ASN A 296 34.74 50.38 17.51
CA ASN A 296 33.54 49.64 17.20
C ASN A 296 32.66 50.43 16.24
N ASN A 297 31.91 49.71 15.40
CA ASN A 297 31.03 50.34 14.43
C ASN A 297 29.65 50.58 15.05
N CYS A 298 29.36 51.84 15.33
CA CYS A 298 28.17 52.28 16.01
C CYS A 298 27.18 52.94 15.05
N LEU A 299 25.91 52.59 15.20
CA LEU A 299 24.83 53.15 14.40
C LEU A 299 24.32 54.46 15.03
N ILE A 300 24.91 55.58 14.61
CA ILE A 300 24.56 56.91 15.14
C ILE A 300 23.72 57.64 14.10
N ASN A 301 22.47 57.99 14.45
CA ASN A 301 21.51 58.65 13.55
C ASN A 301 21.32 57.93 12.20
N GLY A 302 21.34 56.60 12.21
CA GLY A 302 21.16 55.77 11.00
C GLY A 302 22.39 55.69 10.09
N VAL A 303 23.55 56.18 10.54
CA VAL A 303 24.83 56.09 9.84
C VAL A 303 25.82 55.35 10.72
N TYR A 304 26.46 54.33 10.15
CA TYR A 304 27.56 53.62 10.78
C TYR A 304 28.79 54.54 10.91
N LYS A 305 29.25 54.74 12.14
CA LYS A 305 30.46 55.49 12.48
C LYS A 305 31.39 54.61 13.30
N CYS A 306 32.68 54.70 13.01
CA CYS A 306 33.71 54.10 13.84
C CYS A 306 34.03 55.04 14.99
N ILE A 307 33.84 54.56 16.22
CA ILE A 307 34.18 55.27 17.45
C ILE A 307 34.97 54.34 18.36
N HIS A 308 35.88 54.89 19.15
CA HIS A 308 36.54 54.16 20.22
C HIS A 308 35.52 53.95 21.34
N ASP A 309 35.09 52.72 21.54
CA ASP A 309 33.91 52.37 22.34
C ASP A 309 34.17 51.03 23.04
N PRO A 310 35.00 51.01 24.10
CA PRO A 310 35.46 49.78 24.72
C PRO A 310 34.34 48.92 25.32
N ASP A 311 33.28 49.57 25.81
CA ASP A 311 32.17 48.99 26.57
C ASP A 311 30.91 48.71 25.72
N LYS A 312 30.89 49.20 24.47
CA LYS A 312 29.88 48.91 23.44
C LYS A 312 28.53 49.56 23.69
N ASP A 313 28.54 50.73 24.30
CA ASP A 313 27.36 51.54 24.54
C ASP A 313 27.08 52.55 23.41
N CYS A 314 28.07 52.72 22.52
CA CYS A 314 28.04 53.52 21.31
C CYS A 314 27.96 55.05 21.51
N ILE A 315 28.63 55.58 22.53
CA ILE A 315 28.61 57.00 22.87
C ILE A 315 29.90 57.75 22.51
N GLU A 316 29.76 58.96 21.95
CA GLU A 316 30.88 59.86 21.67
C GLU A 316 31.06 60.83 22.85
N GLY A 317 32.23 60.82 23.48
CA GLY A 317 32.49 61.60 24.71
C GLY A 317 31.90 60.94 25.95
N ASP A 318 32.05 59.61 26.04
CA ASP A 318 31.58 58.78 27.13
C ASP A 318 32.24 59.16 28.48
N ASN A 319 31.41 59.49 29.48
CA ASN A 319 31.86 59.79 30.84
C ASN A 319 32.15 58.54 31.70
N CYS A 320 31.97 57.33 31.14
CA CYS A 320 32.38 56.05 31.72
C CYS A 320 32.95 55.08 30.67
N GLU A 321 34.10 55.40 30.07
CA GLU A 321 34.72 54.68 28.94
C GLU A 321 34.78 53.13 29.02
N LEU A 322 34.71 52.55 30.22
CA LEU A 322 34.81 51.11 30.46
C LEU A 322 33.52 50.49 31.02
N VAL A 323 32.48 51.28 31.29
CA VAL A 323 31.26 50.85 31.98
C VAL A 323 30.03 51.33 31.23
N TYR A 324 29.33 50.37 30.62
CA TYR A 324 28.08 50.59 29.87
C TYR A 324 27.09 51.51 30.59
N ASN A 325 26.96 52.74 30.12
CA ASN A 325 26.04 53.74 30.67
C ASN A 325 25.42 54.65 29.57
N PRO A 326 24.52 54.11 28.72
CA PRO A 326 23.95 54.87 27.62
C PRO A 326 23.19 56.16 27.99
N ASP A 327 22.80 56.32 29.25
CA ASP A 327 22.11 57.51 29.74
C ASP A 327 23.06 58.66 30.10
N GLN A 328 24.37 58.39 30.17
CA GLN A 328 25.46 59.35 30.42
C GLN A 328 25.15 60.27 31.61
N LYS A 329 24.49 59.71 32.62
CA LYS A 329 24.07 60.48 33.77
C LYS A 329 25.30 60.84 34.60
N ASP A 330 25.32 62.06 35.09
CA ASP A 330 26.42 62.63 35.87
C ASP A 330 25.81 63.71 36.77
N MET A 331 25.68 63.40 38.06
CA MET A 331 24.87 64.19 38.98
C MET A 331 25.58 65.43 39.51
N ASP A 332 26.87 65.32 39.83
CA ASP A 332 27.69 66.39 40.38
C ASP A 332 28.54 67.11 39.32
N ARG A 333 28.61 66.58 38.09
CA ARG A 333 29.20 67.19 36.89
C ARG A 333 30.70 67.31 36.96
N ASP A 334 31.35 66.31 37.52
CA ASP A 334 32.79 66.26 37.64
C ASP A 334 33.49 65.66 36.40
N GLY A 335 32.71 65.06 35.50
CA GLY A 335 33.18 64.45 34.26
C GLY A 335 33.26 62.92 34.30
N VAL A 336 32.97 62.30 35.45
CA VAL A 336 32.84 60.86 35.65
C VAL A 336 31.34 60.54 35.76
N GLY A 337 30.86 59.56 35.00
CA GLY A 337 29.45 59.23 34.99
C GLY A 337 28.99 58.50 36.26
N ASP A 338 27.73 58.71 36.63
CA ASP A 338 27.01 58.08 37.76
C ASP A 338 27.17 56.55 37.88
N ALA A 339 27.56 55.87 36.78
CA ALA A 339 27.72 54.43 36.66
C ALA A 339 29.13 53.94 37.02
N CYS A 340 30.13 54.81 36.93
CA CYS A 340 31.54 54.53 37.21
C CYS A 340 32.13 55.49 38.26
N ASP A 341 31.30 56.37 38.82
CA ASP A 341 31.68 57.35 39.84
C ASP A 341 31.54 56.77 41.26
N ASN A 342 32.67 56.63 41.96
CA ASN A 342 32.75 56.16 43.35
C ASN A 342 32.28 57.21 44.38
N CYS A 343 32.02 58.45 43.95
CA CYS A 343 31.43 59.52 44.76
C CYS A 343 30.38 60.34 44.02
N LYS A 344 29.42 59.65 43.39
CA LYS A 344 28.19 60.14 42.71
C LYS A 344 27.61 61.54 43.03
N PHE A 345 27.74 62.06 44.24
CA PHE A 345 27.16 63.33 44.68
C PHE A 345 28.21 64.40 45.04
N TYR A 346 29.50 64.06 44.99
CA TYR A 346 30.62 64.86 45.42
C TYR A 346 31.74 64.80 44.37
N SER A 347 31.93 65.93 43.69
CA SER A 347 32.88 66.03 42.58
C SER A 347 34.29 65.58 42.97
N ASN A 348 34.75 64.48 42.38
CA ASN A 348 36.07 63.91 42.56
C ASN A 348 36.59 63.31 41.23
N PRO A 349 36.96 64.14 40.24
CA PRO A 349 37.34 63.67 38.90
C PRO A 349 38.50 62.67 38.85
N ASN A 350 39.31 62.61 39.93
CA ASN A 350 40.45 61.70 40.04
C ASN A 350 40.06 60.31 40.57
N GLN A 351 38.86 60.15 41.12
CA GLN A 351 38.31 58.89 41.63
C GLN A 351 39.26 58.19 42.63
N GLU A 352 39.89 58.98 43.51
CA GLU A 352 40.76 58.43 44.56
C GLU A 352 39.94 57.60 45.55
N ASN A 353 40.47 56.44 45.91
CA ASN A 353 39.90 55.48 46.85
C ASN A 353 41.09 54.77 47.51
N SER A 354 41.30 55.03 48.79
CA SER A 354 42.54 54.68 49.51
C SER A 354 42.54 53.27 50.09
N ASP A 355 41.36 52.70 50.30
CA ASP A 355 41.13 51.36 50.85
C ASP A 355 40.54 50.36 49.85
N ASP A 356 40.34 50.81 48.60
CA ASP A 356 39.72 50.09 47.48
C ASP A 356 38.30 49.57 47.80
N ASP A 357 37.51 50.28 48.62
CA ASP A 357 36.11 49.93 48.88
C ASP A 357 35.15 50.49 47.80
N GLU A 358 33.83 50.52 48.06
CA GLU A 358 32.86 51.01 47.07
C GLU A 358 32.73 52.56 47.03
N THR A 359 33.31 53.25 48.02
CA THR A 359 33.19 54.68 48.27
C THR A 359 34.52 55.36 47.94
N GLY A 360 34.51 56.51 47.26
CA GLY A 360 35.74 57.28 47.07
C GLY A 360 36.08 58.15 48.28
N ASN A 361 37.34 58.56 48.41
CA ASN A 361 37.82 59.37 49.54
C ASN A 361 37.02 60.67 49.74
N GLU A 362 36.53 61.30 48.67
CA GLU A 362 35.78 62.56 48.78
C GLU A 362 34.43 62.39 49.53
N CYS A 363 33.89 61.17 49.56
CA CYS A 363 32.58 60.87 50.13
C CYS A 363 32.61 59.73 51.18
N ASP A 364 33.79 59.21 51.49
CA ASP A 364 34.02 58.36 52.65
C ASP A 364 34.15 59.22 53.92
N ALA A 365 33.93 58.60 55.07
CA ALA A 365 34.18 59.20 56.38
C ALA A 365 35.42 58.58 57.08
N ASP A 366 35.99 57.54 56.49
CA ASP A 366 37.17 56.79 56.94
C ASP A 366 37.93 56.27 55.69
N ASP A 367 38.70 57.16 55.05
CA ASP A 367 39.33 56.94 53.73
C ASP A 367 40.25 55.70 53.65
N ASP A 368 40.79 55.23 54.78
CA ASP A 368 41.68 54.06 54.83
C ASP A 368 41.09 52.85 55.59
N ASN A 369 39.84 52.98 56.05
CA ASN A 369 39.05 52.00 56.77
C ASN A 369 39.79 51.32 57.94
N ASP A 370 40.66 52.07 58.64
CA ASP A 370 41.36 51.57 59.81
C ASP A 370 40.50 51.58 61.10
N GLY A 371 39.35 52.23 61.04
CA GLY A 371 38.40 52.38 62.14
C GLY A 371 38.54 53.71 62.90
N VAL A 372 39.37 54.63 62.43
CA VAL A 372 39.51 56.00 62.92
C VAL A 372 39.04 56.97 61.83
N VAL A 373 37.84 57.53 62.01
CA VAL A 373 37.28 58.51 61.05
C VAL A 373 38.22 59.69 60.76
N ASP A 374 38.21 60.21 59.52
CA ASP A 374 39.21 61.17 58.99
C ASP A 374 39.42 62.41 59.86
N GLN A 375 38.37 62.88 60.53
CA GLN A 375 38.41 64.05 61.40
C GLN A 375 39.30 63.85 62.63
N ASN A 376 39.52 62.59 63.03
CA ASN A 376 40.33 62.19 64.16
C ASN A 376 41.57 61.39 63.74
N ASP A 377 41.77 61.18 62.45
CA ASP A 377 42.89 60.44 61.91
C ASP A 377 44.08 61.36 61.61
N ASN A 378 45.26 61.03 62.12
CA ASN A 378 46.50 61.73 61.81
C ASN A 378 47.20 61.21 60.55
N CYS A 379 46.64 60.21 59.88
CA CYS A 379 47.02 59.62 58.60
C CYS A 379 45.81 59.17 57.78
N GLN A 380 44.88 60.09 57.49
CA GLN A 380 43.60 59.85 56.80
C GLN A 380 43.59 58.78 55.69
N THR A 381 44.63 58.69 54.85
CA THR A 381 44.67 57.77 53.70
C THR A 381 45.62 56.58 53.87
N VAL A 382 46.18 56.36 55.06
CA VAL A 382 47.18 55.32 55.34
C VAL A 382 46.91 54.67 56.69
N SER A 383 46.30 53.48 56.62
CA SER A 383 45.83 52.73 57.79
C SER A 383 46.84 52.66 58.93
N ASN A 384 46.47 53.25 60.07
CA ASN A 384 47.31 53.38 61.25
C ASN A 384 46.50 53.37 62.56
N MET A 385 45.70 52.33 62.79
CA MET A 385 44.78 52.13 63.92
C MET A 385 45.28 52.54 65.33
N ASN A 386 46.60 52.57 65.54
CA ASN A 386 47.24 52.95 66.80
C ASN A 386 47.50 54.46 66.95
N GLN A 387 47.31 55.25 65.90
CA GLN A 387 47.43 56.70 65.81
C GLN A 387 48.74 57.23 66.42
N VAL A 388 49.84 56.49 66.27
CA VAL A 388 51.14 56.86 66.82
C VAL A 388 51.69 58.09 66.09
N ASN A 389 52.09 59.10 66.86
CA ASN A 389 52.74 60.31 66.37
C ASN A 389 53.89 60.68 67.32
N SER A 390 55.11 60.37 66.88
CA SER A 390 56.32 60.33 67.69
C SER A 390 56.92 61.71 67.98
N ASP A 391 56.81 62.65 67.06
CA ASP A 391 57.35 64.01 67.18
C ASP A 391 56.28 65.09 67.39
N ARG A 392 55.00 64.70 67.31
CA ARG A 392 53.80 65.51 67.58
C ARG A 392 53.60 66.63 66.58
N ASP A 393 53.94 66.36 65.35
CA ASP A 393 53.58 67.20 64.21
C ASP A 393 52.13 66.87 63.75
N ASN A 394 51.67 67.36 62.60
CA ASN A 394 50.29 67.12 62.15
C ASN A 394 50.03 65.72 61.56
N PHE A 395 51.08 64.92 61.32
CA PHE A 395 51.02 63.65 60.62
C PHE A 395 51.43 62.50 61.56
N GLY A 396 50.77 61.35 61.45
CA GLY A 396 51.16 60.14 62.20
C GLY A 396 52.40 59.47 61.62
N ASP A 397 53.08 58.65 62.42
CA ASP A 397 54.31 57.94 62.03
C ASP A 397 54.13 57.08 60.75
N ALA A 398 52.90 56.68 60.41
CA ALA A 398 52.59 55.86 59.25
C ALA A 398 52.63 56.62 57.91
N CYS A 399 52.30 57.91 57.94
CA CYS A 399 52.19 58.79 56.77
C CYS A 399 53.15 59.99 56.83
N ASP A 400 53.93 60.11 57.90
CA ASP A 400 54.94 61.14 58.06
C ASP A 400 56.25 60.75 57.34
N ASN A 401 56.67 61.58 56.38
CA ASN A 401 57.95 61.41 55.68
C ASN A 401 59.18 61.81 56.51
N CYS A 402 58.98 62.29 57.74
CA CYS A 402 60.00 62.49 58.77
C CYS A 402 59.49 62.15 60.20
N PRO A 403 59.22 60.86 60.54
CA PRO A 403 58.55 60.40 61.78
C PRO A 403 59.15 60.81 63.14
N ARG A 404 60.27 61.54 63.14
CA ARG A 404 61.03 61.95 64.33
C ARG A 404 61.38 63.43 64.30
N THR A 405 60.98 64.17 63.27
CA THR A 405 61.39 65.56 63.03
C THR A 405 60.23 66.40 62.51
N VAL A 406 59.63 67.19 63.42
CA VAL A 406 58.45 68.03 63.17
C VAL A 406 58.50 68.76 61.82
N ASN A 407 57.57 68.44 60.92
CA ASN A 407 57.49 68.99 59.57
C ASN A 407 56.05 68.99 59.00
N ASN A 408 55.16 69.77 59.61
CA ASN A 408 53.74 69.93 59.22
C ASN A 408 53.44 70.29 57.74
N ASN A 409 54.45 70.55 56.90
CA ASN A 409 54.27 70.78 55.46
C ASN A 409 54.61 69.56 54.60
N GLN A 410 55.13 68.47 55.19
CA GLN A 410 55.50 67.21 54.54
C GLN A 410 56.30 67.41 53.24
N ALA A 411 57.08 68.49 53.15
CA ALA A 411 57.66 68.88 51.89
C ALA A 411 58.77 67.90 51.50
N ASP A 412 58.67 67.32 50.32
CA ASP A 412 59.66 66.42 49.71
C ASP A 412 59.91 66.91 48.27
N VAL A 413 61.09 67.50 48.01
CA VAL A 413 61.36 68.19 46.74
C VAL A 413 61.89 67.26 45.66
N ASP A 414 62.59 66.19 46.01
CA ASP A 414 63.11 65.23 45.05
C ASP A 414 62.22 63.98 44.91
N LYS A 415 61.20 63.81 45.75
CA LYS A 415 60.19 62.76 45.71
C LYS A 415 60.81 61.38 45.89
N ASP A 416 61.61 61.24 46.93
CA ASP A 416 62.25 59.99 47.33
C ASP A 416 61.55 59.32 48.53
N GLY A 417 60.54 59.97 49.10
CA GLY A 417 59.77 59.48 50.25
C GLY A 417 60.32 59.95 51.60
N VAL A 418 61.38 60.75 51.63
CA VAL A 418 61.98 61.33 52.83
C VAL A 418 61.80 62.85 52.81
N GLY A 419 61.24 63.39 53.89
CA GLY A 419 60.93 64.82 53.93
C GLY A 419 62.18 65.70 53.99
N ASN A 420 62.11 66.89 53.40
CA ASN A 420 63.15 67.91 53.40
C ASN A 420 63.76 68.22 54.79
N ALA A 421 63.01 67.96 55.87
CA ALA A 421 63.42 68.23 57.25
C ALA A 421 64.41 67.19 57.81
N CYS A 422 64.34 65.95 57.33
CA CYS A 422 65.16 64.83 57.79
C CYS A 422 66.02 64.23 56.68
N ASP A 423 65.80 64.63 55.43
CA ASP A 423 66.57 64.20 54.28
C ASP A 423 68.00 64.77 54.29
N ASN A 424 68.97 63.86 54.22
CA ASN A 424 70.39 64.19 54.19
C ASN A 424 70.89 64.61 52.79
N CYS A 425 70.06 64.48 51.75
CA CYS A 425 70.41 64.82 50.38
C CYS A 425 69.40 65.63 49.57
N ARG A 426 68.31 66.13 50.16
CA ARG A 426 67.31 67.12 49.72
C ARG A 426 66.93 67.19 48.24
N PHE A 427 67.88 67.40 47.34
CA PHE A 427 67.65 67.61 45.91
C PHE A 427 68.02 66.36 45.08
N TYR A 428 68.37 65.25 45.71
CA TYR A 428 68.83 64.03 45.05
C TYR A 428 68.30 62.79 45.74
N LYS A 429 67.39 62.09 45.06
CA LYS A 429 66.73 60.89 45.58
C LYS A 429 67.70 59.91 46.24
N ASN A 430 67.50 59.65 47.53
CA ASN A 430 68.23 58.68 48.31
C ASN A 430 67.34 58.09 49.43
N PRO A 431 66.29 57.33 49.09
CA PRO A 431 65.27 56.89 50.05
C PRO A 431 65.81 56.16 51.29
N GLU A 432 66.94 55.46 51.13
CA GLU A 432 67.58 54.70 52.21
C GLU A 432 68.38 55.56 53.20
N GLN A 433 68.59 56.84 52.88
CA GLN A 433 69.33 57.81 53.70
C GLN A 433 70.72 57.31 54.13
N ASN A 434 71.32 56.42 53.33
CA ASN A 434 72.59 55.80 53.63
C ASN A 434 73.71 56.85 53.54
N PRO A 435 74.53 57.05 54.58
CA PRO A 435 75.64 58.00 54.55
C PRO A 435 76.82 57.57 53.64
N SER A 436 76.73 56.42 52.97
CA SER A 436 77.78 55.79 52.17
C SER A 436 77.42 55.65 50.68
N ASP A 437 76.23 56.10 50.27
CA ASP A 437 75.73 56.01 48.89
C ASP A 437 76.58 56.91 47.95
N PRO A 438 76.81 56.53 46.68
CA PRO A 438 77.37 57.45 45.68
C PRO A 438 76.67 58.83 45.61
N VAL A 439 75.38 58.94 45.99
CA VAL A 439 74.66 60.23 46.09
C VAL A 439 75.10 61.05 47.33
N THR A 440 75.50 60.38 48.41
CA THR A 440 75.83 60.94 49.74
C THR A 440 77.31 60.70 50.14
N HIS A 441 78.28 60.92 49.25
CA HIS A 441 79.69 60.81 49.64
C HIS A 441 80.14 61.96 50.56
N GLY A 442 80.01 61.77 51.88
CA GLY A 442 80.58 62.64 52.91
C GLY A 442 80.01 64.07 52.90
N ALA A 443 78.89 64.28 53.58
CA ALA A 443 78.28 65.60 53.86
C ALA A 443 78.03 66.50 52.62
N ARG A 444 78.11 65.98 51.39
CA ARG A 444 77.84 66.71 50.16
C ARG A 444 77.05 65.83 49.20
N CYS A 445 75.85 66.28 48.85
CA CYS A 445 74.99 65.67 47.83
C CYS A 445 75.65 65.82 46.44
N THR A 446 75.81 64.74 45.68
CA THR A 446 76.45 64.80 44.33
C THR A 446 75.58 64.22 43.22
N THR A 447 75.72 64.78 42.01
CA THR A 447 74.92 64.46 40.81
C THR A 447 75.38 63.21 40.04
N ARG A 448 76.40 62.49 40.49
CA ARG A 448 77.03 61.42 39.68
C ARG A 448 77.02 60.07 40.39
N PRO A 449 76.33 59.05 39.84
CA PRO A 449 76.69 57.67 40.15
C PRO A 449 78.12 57.43 39.65
N GLN A 450 79.05 57.18 40.57
CA GLN A 450 80.38 56.68 40.21
C GLN A 450 80.18 55.29 39.61
N ARG A 451 80.47 55.12 38.30
CA ARG A 451 80.62 53.79 37.74
C ARG A 451 81.71 53.04 38.54
N PRO A 452 81.55 51.74 38.82
CA PRO A 452 82.63 50.96 39.40
C PRO A 452 83.87 51.10 38.51
N ILE A 453 85.02 51.30 39.15
CA ILE A 453 86.30 51.47 38.45
C ILE A 453 86.58 50.22 37.61
N GLY A 454 86.52 50.37 36.29
CA GLY A 454 87.04 49.39 35.34
C GLY A 454 86.05 48.97 34.24
N MET A 455 85.90 49.80 33.22
CA MET A 455 86.04 49.42 31.80
C MET A 455 85.81 50.65 30.92
N GLU A 456 86.82 50.96 30.12
CA GLU A 456 86.73 51.88 28.98
C GLU A 456 85.81 51.27 27.94
N GLU A 457 84.83 52.03 27.43
CA GLU A 457 84.70 52.28 25.99
C GLU A 457 83.59 53.32 25.72
N TYR A 458 83.88 54.13 24.69
CA TYR A 458 83.01 54.89 23.79
C TYR A 458 81.67 54.15 23.54
N GLU A 459 80.49 54.73 23.31
CA GLU A 459 80.00 55.97 22.67
C GLU A 459 78.49 56.04 23.00
N ASP A 460 77.87 57.23 22.98
CA ASP A 460 76.56 57.44 22.32
C ASP A 460 76.10 58.89 22.48
N GLU A 461 75.91 59.57 21.34
CA GLU A 461 74.82 60.53 21.16
C GLU A 461 74.16 60.26 19.79
N ASP A 462 72.83 60.31 19.78
CA ASP A 462 71.86 60.28 18.67
C ASP A 462 71.34 58.93 18.13
N ASP A 463 70.46 58.31 18.92
CA ASP A 463 69.56 57.21 18.57
C ASP A 463 68.31 57.62 17.75
N ASN A 464 68.43 58.57 16.83
CA ASN A 464 67.32 58.93 15.92
C ASN A 464 67.63 58.81 14.41
N MET A 465 68.80 58.30 14.05
CA MET A 465 69.22 58.09 12.65
C MET A 465 69.40 56.61 12.26
N LYS A 466 69.41 55.67 13.23
CA LYS A 466 69.73 54.25 12.97
C LYS A 466 68.54 53.44 12.41
N SER A 467 67.30 53.88 12.63
CA SER A 467 66.10 53.19 12.12
C SER A 467 65.87 53.39 10.63
N LEU A 468 66.13 54.59 10.09
CA LEU A 468 65.89 54.91 8.67
C LEU A 468 66.94 54.27 7.73
N ALA A 469 68.17 54.05 8.23
CA ALA A 469 69.25 53.46 7.45
C ALA A 469 69.10 51.94 7.27
N ALA A 470 68.51 51.23 8.24
CA ALA A 470 68.25 49.79 8.16
C ALA A 470 67.19 49.45 7.10
N ASP A 471 66.13 50.27 7.02
CA ASP A 471 64.99 50.08 6.11
C ASP A 471 65.35 50.33 4.63
N ILE A 472 66.33 51.21 4.38
CA ILE A 472 66.84 51.52 3.03
C ILE A 472 67.82 50.43 2.55
N LEU A 473 68.61 49.83 3.46
CA LEU A 473 69.57 48.79 3.11
C LEU A 473 68.88 47.47 2.72
N GLU A 474 67.76 47.14 3.38
CA GLU A 474 66.98 45.93 3.08
C GLU A 474 66.27 46.03 1.72
N LYS A 475 65.72 47.20 1.38
CA LYS A 475 65.08 47.46 0.07
C LYS A 475 66.08 47.53 -1.09
N LEU A 476 67.33 47.96 -0.86
CA LEU A 476 68.38 47.98 -1.89
C LEU A 476 68.96 46.59 -2.16
N MET A 477 68.94 45.68 -1.19
CA MET A 477 69.40 44.29 -1.39
C MET A 477 68.42 43.45 -2.23
N GLN A 478 67.14 43.81 -2.28
CA GLN A 478 66.14 43.13 -3.10
C GLN A 478 66.14 43.58 -4.57
N PHE A 479 66.61 44.79 -4.88
CA PHE A 479 66.73 45.30 -6.24
C PHE A 479 67.99 44.79 -6.98
N VAL A 480 68.92 44.14 -6.29
CA VAL A 480 70.15 43.57 -6.87
C VAL A 480 70.04 42.04 -7.09
N LEU A 481 68.93 41.43 -6.68
CA LEU A 481 68.66 39.99 -6.83
C LEU A 481 67.52 39.65 -7.82
N GLU A 482 66.87 40.65 -8.42
CA GLU A 482 66.10 40.54 -9.68
C GLU A 482 66.93 41.08 -10.84
#